data_AF-B7HPV3-F1
#
_entry.id   AF-B7HPV3-F1
#
_cell.length_a   1.000
_cell.length_b   1.000
_cell.length_c   1.000
_cell.angle_alpha   90.00
_cell.angle_beta   90.00
_cell.angle_gamma   90.00
#
_symmetry.space_group_name_H-M   'P 1'
#
loop_
_entity.id
_entity.type
_entity.pdbx_description
1 polymer ?
#
loop_
_entity_poly.entity_id
_entity_poly.type
_entity_poly.pdbx_seq_one_letter_code
_entity_poly.pdbx_strand_id
1 'polypeptide(L)'
;MALHVGELVERYSHNRDILFRIIEIKGEIAILFGEEIRLVADAPLEDLISIDQREHKKRAKREKETMERTYRLFQQDYVLMKQRHEHTSTGGYTSEVNYFQMPGRVLHIDGDPLYLRKCLDLYNKIGVPVQGIHCKETEMHEKVVDLIDHFRPDILVITGHDAYTKSKGVKGDLAAYRHSRHFVQAVREVRKKYPSLDQLVIFAGACQSHFEALIRAGANFASSPSRINIHALDPVYVVGKISFTSFMERVNVWDVVRNTITGEKGLGGIETRGILRTGLPFQHYEE
;
A
#
# COMPACT_ATOMS: atom_id res chain seq x y z
N MET A 1 27.04 -1.70 -24.71
CA MET A 1 27.00 -0.94 -23.44
C MET A 1 27.00 -1.95 -22.33
N ALA A 2 27.84 -1.78 -21.31
CA ALA A 2 27.82 -2.66 -20.14
C ALA A 2 26.64 -2.23 -19.26
N LEU A 3 25.85 -3.19 -18.80
CA LEU A 3 24.73 -2.95 -17.88
C LEU A 3 25.26 -2.86 -16.45
N HIS A 4 24.72 -1.92 -15.67
CA HIS A 4 25.18 -1.69 -14.30
C HIS A 4 24.03 -1.72 -13.28
N VAL A 5 24.36 -2.07 -12.04
CA VAL A 5 23.40 -1.98 -10.92
C VAL A 5 22.90 -0.55 -10.77
N GLY A 6 21.58 -0.40 -10.62
CA GLY A 6 20.87 0.88 -10.56
C GLY A 6 20.31 1.34 -11.91
N GLU A 7 20.73 0.73 -13.03
CA GLU A 7 20.26 1.08 -14.37
C GLU A 7 18.82 0.64 -14.61
N LEU A 8 18.09 1.43 -15.39
CA LEU A 8 16.72 1.15 -15.80
C LEU A 8 16.71 0.39 -17.13
N VAL A 9 16.03 -0.74 -17.13
CA VAL A 9 16.00 -1.70 -18.22
C VAL A 9 14.59 -2.22 -18.50
N GLU A 10 14.40 -2.71 -19.71
CA GLU A 10 13.22 -3.46 -20.13
C GLU A 10 13.65 -4.87 -20.54
N ARG A 11 12.72 -5.83 -20.48
CA ARG A 11 12.98 -7.20 -20.92
C ARG A 11 12.46 -7.41 -22.33
N TYR A 12 13.33 -7.86 -23.24
CA TYR A 12 12.97 -8.15 -24.62
C TYR A 12 11.93 -9.28 -24.70
N SER A 13 12.16 -10.36 -23.97
CA SER A 13 11.31 -11.56 -23.91
C SER A 13 9.89 -11.31 -23.37
N HIS A 14 9.67 -10.19 -22.68
CA HIS A 14 8.37 -9.78 -22.14
C HIS A 14 7.78 -8.57 -22.89
N ASN A 15 8.14 -8.38 -24.16
CA ASN A 15 7.62 -7.30 -25.01
C ASN A 15 7.81 -5.89 -24.41
N ARG A 16 8.82 -5.70 -23.54
CA ARG A 16 9.13 -4.41 -22.89
C ARG A 16 7.96 -3.82 -22.09
N ASP A 17 7.14 -4.70 -21.52
CA ASP A 17 5.93 -4.34 -20.79
C ASP A 17 6.21 -3.55 -19.50
N ILE A 18 7.22 -3.97 -18.74
CA ILE A 18 7.52 -3.44 -17.41
C ILE A 18 8.89 -2.75 -17.40
N LEU A 19 8.92 -1.59 -16.74
CA LEU A 19 10.14 -0.88 -16.41
C LEU A 19 10.78 -1.53 -15.20
N PHE A 20 12.02 -2.00 -15.34
CA PHE A 20 12.79 -2.58 -14.24
C PHE A 20 14.01 -1.75 -13.90
N ARG A 21 14.48 -1.86 -12.66
CA ARG A 21 15.78 -1.43 -12.18
C ARG A 21 16.64 -2.64 -11.85
N ILE A 22 17.89 -2.65 -12.31
CA ILE A 22 18.84 -3.68 -11.91
C ILE A 22 19.21 -3.46 -10.45
N ILE A 23 18.93 -4.41 -9.57
CA ILE A 23 19.31 -4.33 -8.15
C ILE A 23 20.54 -5.16 -7.82
N GLU A 24 20.80 -6.21 -8.60
CA GLU A 24 21.95 -7.10 -8.40
C GLU A 24 22.32 -7.77 -9.73
N ILE A 25 23.60 -8.06 -9.96
CA ILE A 25 24.08 -8.85 -11.10
C ILE A 25 24.90 -10.02 -10.55
N LYS A 26 24.51 -11.25 -10.89
CA LYS A 26 25.17 -12.51 -10.51
C LYS A 26 25.63 -13.24 -11.76
N GLY A 27 26.86 -12.95 -12.19
CA GLY A 27 27.38 -13.47 -13.47
C GLY A 27 26.53 -12.96 -14.62
N GLU A 28 25.92 -13.87 -15.38
CA GLU A 28 25.09 -13.57 -16.56
C GLU A 28 23.62 -13.28 -16.23
N ILE A 29 23.22 -13.35 -14.95
CA ILE A 29 21.83 -13.13 -14.53
C ILE A 29 21.75 -11.85 -13.70
N ALA A 30 20.83 -10.96 -14.07
CA ALA A 30 20.46 -9.80 -13.27
C ALA A 30 19.22 -10.10 -12.43
N ILE A 31 19.18 -9.55 -11.22
CA ILE A 31 17.96 -9.42 -10.42
C ILE A 31 17.39 -8.04 -10.67
N LEU A 32 16.13 -8.02 -11.08
CA LEU A 32 15.39 -6.88 -11.55
C LEU A 32 14.26 -6.52 -10.59
N PHE A 33 13.99 -5.23 -10.52
CA PHE A 33 12.98 -4.66 -9.67
C PHE A 33 12.01 -3.78 -10.44
N GLY A 34 10.71 -4.07 -10.43
CA GLY A 34 9.73 -3.27 -11.15
C GLY A 34 9.67 -1.84 -10.60
N GLU A 35 9.72 -0.83 -11.45
CA GLU A 35 9.73 0.56 -10.97
C GLU A 35 8.33 0.98 -10.50
N GLU A 36 7.28 0.58 -11.22
CA GLU A 36 5.87 0.99 -10.98
C GLU A 36 5.03 -0.14 -10.33
N ILE A 37 5.47 -1.38 -10.53
CA ILE A 37 4.73 -2.60 -10.18
C ILE A 37 5.59 -3.42 -9.21
N ARG A 38 4.99 -3.92 -8.12
CA ARG A 38 5.68 -4.69 -7.06
C ARG A 38 6.16 -6.08 -7.47
N LEU A 39 7.04 -6.15 -8.46
CA LEU A 39 7.53 -7.38 -9.09
C LEU A 39 9.05 -7.46 -8.98
N VAL A 40 9.54 -8.61 -8.53
CA VAL A 40 10.95 -9.00 -8.62
C VAL A 40 11.07 -10.09 -9.67
N ALA A 41 12.01 -9.94 -10.59
CA ALA A 41 12.29 -10.93 -11.62
C ALA A 41 13.80 -11.15 -11.76
N ASP A 42 14.21 -12.36 -12.07
CA ASP A 42 15.54 -12.63 -12.60
C ASP A 42 15.50 -12.70 -14.13
N ALA A 43 16.56 -12.26 -14.78
CA ALA A 43 16.67 -12.27 -16.24
C ALA A 43 18.14 -12.36 -16.69
N PRO A 44 18.45 -13.06 -17.79
CA PRO A 44 19.76 -13.00 -18.44
C PRO A 44 20.09 -11.57 -18.88
N LEU A 45 21.37 -11.17 -18.80
CA LEU A 45 21.80 -9.82 -19.23
C LEU A 45 21.48 -9.53 -20.71
N GLU A 46 21.50 -10.55 -21.56
CA GLU A 46 21.14 -10.46 -22.98
C GLU A 46 19.65 -10.17 -23.24
N ASP A 47 18.78 -10.44 -22.27
CA ASP A 47 17.35 -10.13 -22.33
C ASP A 47 17.08 -8.64 -22.00
N LEU A 48 18.07 -7.93 -21.46
CA LEU A 48 17.90 -6.57 -20.95
C LEU A 48 18.24 -5.51 -21.99
N ILE A 49 17.37 -4.51 -22.07
CA ILE A 49 17.52 -3.37 -22.96
C ILE A 49 17.53 -2.11 -22.12
N SER A 50 18.63 -1.35 -22.18
CA SER A 50 18.71 -0.02 -21.56
C SER A 50 17.66 0.92 -22.14
N ILE A 51 17.04 1.70 -21.27
CA ILE A 51 16.04 2.66 -21.69
C ILE A 51 16.67 3.93 -22.26
N ASP A 52 16.14 4.38 -23.39
CA ASP A 52 16.44 5.68 -23.97
C ASP A 52 15.91 6.82 -23.07
N GLN A 53 16.66 7.93 -22.98
CA GLN A 53 16.30 9.09 -22.16
C GLN A 53 14.90 9.67 -22.46
N ARG A 54 14.41 9.59 -23.71
CA ARG A 54 13.07 10.06 -24.09
C ARG A 54 11.99 9.17 -23.49
N GLU A 55 12.10 7.85 -23.63
CA GLU A 55 11.14 6.93 -23.00
C GLU A 55 11.21 7.01 -21.46
N HIS A 56 12.39 7.18 -20.86
CA HIS A 56 12.51 7.43 -19.42
C HIS A 56 11.72 8.68 -18.98
N LYS A 57 11.93 9.81 -19.66
CA LYS A 57 11.20 11.06 -19.36
C LYS A 57 9.69 10.90 -19.54
N LYS A 58 9.25 10.16 -20.56
CA LYS A 58 7.85 9.91 -20.85
C LYS A 58 7.20 9.02 -19.78
N ARG A 59 7.86 7.96 -19.31
CA ARG A 59 7.35 7.13 -18.19
C ARG A 59 7.34 7.90 -16.88
N ALA A 60 8.41 8.63 -16.55
CA ALA A 60 8.43 9.49 -15.36
C ALA A 60 7.31 10.54 -15.37
N LYS A 61 6.98 11.10 -16.54
CA LYS A 61 5.83 11.99 -16.70
C LYS A 61 4.50 11.28 -16.43
N ARG A 62 4.30 10.08 -16.97
CA ARG A 62 3.09 9.26 -16.73
C ARG A 62 2.92 8.91 -15.26
N GLU A 63 3.99 8.50 -14.59
CA GLU A 63 3.96 8.19 -13.16
C GLU A 63 3.56 9.41 -12.33
N LYS A 64 4.11 10.59 -12.68
CA LYS A 64 3.72 11.85 -12.05
C LYS A 64 2.24 12.19 -12.32
N GLU A 65 1.76 12.01 -13.54
CA GLU A 65 0.34 12.22 -13.90
C GLU A 65 -0.59 11.26 -13.12
N THR A 66 -0.20 9.98 -12.98
CA THR A 66 -0.92 8.99 -12.18
C THR A 66 -1.01 9.42 -10.72
N MET A 67 0.12 9.81 -10.12
CA MET A 67 0.19 10.28 -8.75
C MET A 67 -0.65 11.55 -8.53
N GLU A 68 -0.60 12.50 -9.47
CA GLU A 68 -1.44 13.71 -9.44
C GLU A 68 -2.93 13.37 -9.56
N ARG A 69 -3.30 12.41 -10.40
CA ARG A 69 -4.68 11.95 -10.52
C ARG A 69 -5.18 11.32 -9.22
N THR A 70 -4.41 10.41 -8.62
CA THR A 70 -4.74 9.79 -7.33
C THR A 70 -4.88 10.85 -6.24
N TYR A 71 -3.97 11.84 -6.20
CA TYR A 71 -4.04 12.96 -5.28
C TYR A 71 -5.32 13.80 -5.46
N ARG A 72 -5.68 14.15 -6.70
CA ARG A 72 -6.91 14.93 -6.98
C ARG A 72 -8.18 14.18 -6.58
N LEU A 73 -8.26 12.88 -6.87
CA LEU A 73 -9.38 12.04 -6.43
C LEU A 73 -9.51 12.05 -4.91
N PHE A 74 -8.38 11.93 -4.20
CA PHE A 74 -8.36 11.99 -2.75
C PHE A 74 -8.82 13.35 -2.20
N GLN A 75 -8.37 14.46 -2.79
CA GLN A 75 -8.80 15.79 -2.39
C GLN A 75 -10.31 15.99 -2.60
N GLN A 76 -10.87 15.52 -3.71
CA GLN A 76 -12.31 15.58 -3.97
C GLN A 76 -13.10 14.81 -2.92
N ASP A 77 -12.69 13.57 -2.64
CA ASP A 77 -13.29 12.73 -1.62
C ASP A 77 -13.23 13.40 -0.23
N TYR A 78 -12.08 13.97 0.12
CA TYR A 78 -11.89 14.65 1.40
C TYR A 78 -12.78 15.88 1.54
N VAL A 79 -12.88 16.72 0.51
CA VAL A 79 -13.77 17.91 0.53
C VAL A 79 -15.23 17.50 0.71
N LEU A 80 -15.69 16.48 -0.03
CA LEU A 80 -17.06 15.97 0.08
C LEU A 80 -17.34 15.41 1.49
N MET A 81 -16.39 14.69 2.07
CA MET A 81 -16.51 14.16 3.44
C MET A 81 -16.52 15.27 4.48
N LYS A 82 -15.64 16.27 4.33
CA LYS A 82 -15.58 17.43 5.23
C LYS A 82 -16.90 18.21 5.23
N GLN A 83 -17.46 18.50 4.05
CA GLN A 83 -18.75 19.20 3.92
C GLN A 83 -19.89 18.42 4.60
N ARG A 84 -19.94 17.09 4.41
CA ARG A 84 -20.93 16.23 5.07
C ARG A 84 -20.79 16.27 6.60
N HIS A 85 -19.56 16.23 7.10
CA HIS A 85 -19.27 16.27 8.53
C HIS A 85 -19.56 17.61 9.17
N GLU A 86 -19.22 18.71 8.51
CA GLU A 86 -19.56 20.05 8.98
C GLU A 86 -21.07 20.19 9.12
N HIS A 87 -21.84 19.80 8.10
CA HIS A 87 -23.31 19.88 8.14
C HIS A 87 -23.90 19.06 9.29
N THR A 88 -23.35 17.87 9.56
CA THR A 88 -23.80 17.00 10.66
C THR A 88 -23.38 17.53 12.03
N SER A 89 -22.16 18.07 12.15
CA SER A 89 -21.56 18.47 13.44
C SER A 89 -22.09 19.80 13.95
N THR A 90 -22.48 20.71 13.05
CA THR A 90 -23.04 22.01 13.44
C THR A 90 -24.56 22.01 13.60
N GLY A 91 -25.23 20.89 13.28
CA GLY A 91 -26.70 20.82 13.25
C GLY A 91 -27.34 21.85 12.30
N GLY A 92 -26.59 22.32 11.29
CA GLY A 92 -27.03 23.37 10.37
C GLY A 92 -26.79 24.81 10.84
N TYR A 93 -26.20 25.04 12.02
CA TYR A 93 -25.88 26.38 12.51
C TYR A 93 -24.48 26.84 12.05
N THR A 94 -24.39 28.04 11.47
CA THR A 94 -23.12 28.68 11.12
C THR A 94 -22.47 29.26 12.37
N SER A 95 -21.82 28.42 13.17
CA SER A 95 -20.95 28.90 14.25
C SER A 95 -19.50 28.66 13.84
N GLU A 96 -18.69 29.73 13.86
CA GLU A 96 -17.25 29.71 13.59
C GLU A 96 -16.50 29.02 14.75
N VAL A 97 -16.78 27.74 14.99
CA VAL A 97 -16.06 26.99 16.01
C VAL A 97 -14.84 26.33 15.35
N ASN A 98 -13.64 26.65 15.85
CA ASN A 98 -12.40 26.05 15.39
C ASN A 98 -12.37 24.55 15.71
N TYR A 99 -12.73 23.74 14.71
CA TYR A 99 -12.62 22.28 14.73
C TYR A 99 -11.21 21.84 14.36
N PHE A 100 -10.78 20.72 14.93
CA PHE A 100 -9.60 19.99 14.46
C PHE A 100 -9.96 18.55 14.12
N GLN A 101 -9.20 17.96 13.22
CA GLN A 101 -9.36 16.59 12.78
C GLN A 101 -8.19 15.75 13.24
N MET A 102 -8.49 14.56 13.74
CA MET A 102 -7.53 13.53 14.10
C MET A 102 -7.69 12.36 13.13
N PRO A 103 -6.96 12.36 12.00
CA PRO A 103 -6.95 11.23 11.08
C PRO A 103 -6.25 10.02 11.72
N GLY A 104 -6.57 8.83 11.23
CA GLY A 104 -5.95 7.59 11.70
C GLY A 104 -4.45 7.54 11.39
N ARG A 105 -3.65 7.14 12.38
CA ARG A 105 -2.19 7.01 12.27
C ARG A 105 -1.80 5.69 11.63
N VAL A 106 -0.86 5.73 10.72
CA VAL A 106 -0.43 4.58 9.92
C VAL A 106 0.96 4.11 10.33
N LEU A 107 1.12 2.80 10.52
CA LEU A 107 2.43 2.14 10.52
C LEU A 107 2.55 1.32 9.24
N HIS A 108 3.45 1.72 8.34
CA HIS A 108 3.72 1.00 7.09
C HIS A 108 5.03 0.24 7.19
N ILE A 109 4.93 -1.10 7.23
CA ILE A 109 6.06 -2.02 7.17
C ILE A 109 6.14 -2.58 5.75
N ASP A 110 7.26 -2.34 5.07
CA ASP A 110 7.46 -2.82 3.69
C ASP A 110 8.75 -3.63 3.57
N GLY A 111 8.71 -4.71 2.79
CA GLY A 111 9.88 -5.48 2.36
C GLY A 111 10.75 -4.72 1.36
N ASP A 112 10.19 -3.70 0.71
CA ASP A 112 10.88 -2.88 -0.26
C ASP A 112 11.09 -1.42 0.19
N PRO A 113 12.34 -0.93 0.25
CA PRO A 113 12.62 0.44 0.68
C PRO A 113 12.22 1.49 -0.38
N LEU A 114 12.26 1.15 -1.68
CA LEU A 114 11.89 2.08 -2.75
C LEU A 114 10.38 2.28 -2.81
N TYR A 115 9.59 1.20 -2.73
CA TYR A 115 8.13 1.33 -2.66
C TYR A 115 7.66 1.96 -1.37
N LEU A 116 8.30 1.63 -0.23
CA LEU A 116 8.01 2.29 1.02
C LEU A 116 8.14 3.81 0.85
N ARG A 117 9.27 4.27 0.29
CA ARG A 117 9.49 5.70 0.05
C ARG A 117 8.40 6.33 -0.82
N LYS A 118 8.02 5.69 -1.94
CA LYS A 118 6.93 6.19 -2.80
C LYS A 118 5.59 6.29 -2.06
N CYS A 119 5.30 5.31 -1.19
CA CYS A 119 4.08 5.32 -0.39
C CYS A 119 4.10 6.45 0.64
N LEU A 120 5.21 6.62 1.35
CA LEU A 120 5.41 7.68 2.33
C LEU A 120 5.31 9.08 1.70
N ASP A 121 5.90 9.29 0.53
CA ASP A 121 5.81 10.55 -0.19
C ASP A 121 4.35 10.92 -0.50
N LEU A 122 3.54 9.94 -0.93
CA LEU A 122 2.12 10.17 -1.18
C LEU A 122 1.32 10.36 0.11
N TYR A 123 1.54 9.56 1.15
CA TYR A 123 0.90 9.74 2.47
C TYR A 123 1.12 11.14 3.03
N ASN A 124 2.38 11.60 3.02
CA ASN A 124 2.75 12.94 3.47
C ASN A 124 2.05 14.02 2.65
N LYS A 125 2.00 13.83 1.32
CA LYS A 125 1.32 14.76 0.41
C LYS A 125 -0.18 14.89 0.70
N ILE A 126 -0.86 13.80 1.09
CA ILE A 126 -2.29 13.81 1.45
C ILE A 126 -2.56 14.10 2.94
N GLY A 127 -1.52 14.29 3.76
CA GLY A 127 -1.66 14.60 5.18
C GLY A 127 -2.04 13.41 6.08
N VAL A 128 -1.78 12.18 5.64
CA VAL A 128 -1.92 10.99 6.51
C VAL A 128 -0.71 10.91 7.45
N PRO A 129 -0.90 10.87 8.78
CA PRO A 129 0.20 10.64 9.71
C PRO A 129 0.75 9.22 9.55
N VAL A 130 2.01 9.08 9.16
CA VAL A 130 2.61 7.78 8.85
C VAL A 130 4.01 7.62 9.42
N GLN A 131 4.28 6.42 9.96
CA GLN A 131 5.62 5.92 10.21
C GLN A 131 5.93 4.78 9.24
N GLY A 132 7.02 4.90 8.49
CA GLY A 132 7.51 3.83 7.60
C GLY A 132 8.66 3.05 8.21
N ILE A 133 8.66 1.73 8.07
CA ILE A 133 9.73 0.83 8.50
C ILE A 133 10.05 -0.17 7.38
N HIS A 134 11.30 -0.19 6.93
CA HIS A 134 11.78 -1.25 6.04
C HIS A 134 12.08 -2.51 6.87
N CYS A 135 11.50 -3.63 6.49
CA CYS A 135 11.70 -4.92 7.16
C CYS A 135 11.55 -6.05 6.16
N LYS A 136 12.50 -6.99 6.12
CA LYS A 136 12.38 -8.18 5.25
C LYS A 136 11.12 -8.98 5.61
N GLU A 137 10.45 -9.54 4.62
CA GLU A 137 9.19 -10.28 4.78
C GLU A 137 9.35 -11.43 5.77
N THR A 138 10.51 -12.09 5.76
CA THR A 138 10.83 -13.20 6.67
C THR A 138 10.92 -12.77 8.13
N GLU A 139 11.20 -11.50 8.44
CA GLU A 139 11.40 -10.97 9.80
C GLU A 139 10.17 -10.20 10.32
N MET A 140 9.22 -9.85 9.44
CA MET A 140 8.08 -9.00 9.80
C MET A 140 7.27 -9.56 10.96
N HIS A 141 7.06 -10.87 10.99
CA HIS A 141 6.26 -11.53 12.02
C HIS A 141 6.87 -11.46 13.42
N GLU A 142 8.19 -11.32 13.52
CA GLU A 142 8.90 -11.20 14.80
C GLU A 142 8.88 -9.76 15.31
N LYS A 143 8.96 -8.78 14.42
CA LYS A 143 9.12 -7.36 14.77
C LYS A 143 7.80 -6.59 14.87
N VAL A 144 6.75 -7.04 14.18
CA VAL A 144 5.52 -6.25 14.00
C VAL A 144 4.83 -5.91 15.32
N VAL A 145 4.84 -6.81 16.30
CA VAL A 145 4.16 -6.58 17.59
C VAL A 145 4.84 -5.47 18.37
N ASP A 146 6.18 -5.51 18.46
CA ASP A 146 6.96 -4.48 19.16
C ASP A 146 6.81 -3.10 18.50
N LEU A 147 6.77 -3.07 17.17
CA LEU A 147 6.55 -1.83 16.40
C LEU A 147 5.17 -1.24 16.68
N ILE A 148 4.12 -2.08 16.75
CA ILE A 148 2.77 -1.62 17.09
C ILE A 148 2.71 -1.08 18.53
N ASP A 149 3.38 -1.73 19.47
CA ASP A 149 3.41 -1.27 20.87
C ASP A 149 4.10 0.09 21.01
N HIS A 150 5.16 0.31 20.24
CA HIS A 150 5.92 1.55 20.23
C HIS A 150 5.17 2.69 19.54
N PHE A 151 4.70 2.49 18.30
CA PHE A 151 4.09 3.55 17.49
C PHE A 151 2.59 3.73 17.74
N ARG A 152 1.90 2.71 18.27
CA ARG A 152 0.46 2.68 18.53
C ARG A 152 -0.39 3.15 17.35
N PRO A 153 -0.25 2.55 16.16
CA PRO A 153 -1.01 2.93 14.97
C PRO A 153 -2.49 2.55 15.10
N ASP A 154 -3.33 3.22 14.31
CA ASP A 154 -4.73 2.84 14.08
C ASP A 154 -4.88 1.97 12.82
N ILE A 155 -3.95 2.13 11.86
CA ILE A 155 -3.85 1.32 10.64
C ILE A 155 -2.44 0.74 10.51
N LEU A 156 -2.37 -0.57 10.31
CA LEU A 156 -1.14 -1.31 10.00
C LEU A 156 -1.14 -1.71 8.53
N VAL A 157 -0.04 -1.42 7.84
CA VAL A 157 0.18 -1.83 6.45
C VAL A 157 1.38 -2.77 6.42
N ILE A 158 1.18 -4.02 6.03
CA ILE A 158 2.23 -5.04 5.90
C ILE A 158 2.35 -5.44 4.44
N THR A 159 3.41 -5.00 3.78
CA THR A 159 3.59 -5.29 2.37
C THR A 159 5.03 -5.61 2.01
N GLY A 160 5.30 -6.00 0.77
CA GLY A 160 6.64 -6.37 0.32
C GLY A 160 6.58 -7.06 -1.03
N HIS A 161 7.30 -8.16 -1.17
CA HIS A 161 7.32 -9.00 -2.36
C HIS A 161 6.59 -10.30 -2.13
N ASP A 162 5.94 -10.79 -3.18
CA ASP A 162 5.39 -12.13 -3.22
C ASP A 162 5.24 -12.58 -4.67
N ALA A 163 5.09 -13.87 -4.86
CA ALA A 163 4.93 -14.47 -6.19
C ALA A 163 4.27 -15.83 -6.08
N TYR A 164 3.31 -16.10 -6.96
CA TYR A 164 2.68 -17.41 -7.10
C TYR A 164 3.46 -18.28 -8.08
N THR A 165 3.84 -19.48 -7.64
CA THR A 165 4.57 -20.45 -8.47
C THR A 165 3.71 -21.65 -8.80
N LYS A 166 3.27 -21.77 -10.07
CA LYS A 166 2.40 -22.88 -10.53
C LYS A 166 2.99 -24.28 -10.30
N SER A 167 4.32 -24.42 -10.38
CA SER A 167 4.99 -25.72 -10.17
C SER A 167 5.01 -26.17 -8.71
N LYS A 168 4.81 -25.25 -7.75
CA LYS A 168 4.80 -25.55 -6.31
C LYS A 168 3.42 -25.93 -5.77
N GLY A 169 2.35 -25.73 -6.55
CA GLY A 169 1.00 -26.06 -6.13
C GLY A 169 -0.07 -25.26 -6.89
N VAL A 170 -1.33 -25.52 -6.54
CA VAL A 170 -2.48 -24.77 -7.06
C VAL A 170 -2.65 -23.43 -6.34
N LYS A 171 -3.48 -22.52 -6.87
CA LYS A 171 -3.69 -21.17 -6.30
C LYS A 171 -4.16 -21.18 -4.84
N GLY A 172 -4.86 -22.22 -4.39
CA GLY A 172 -5.33 -22.34 -3.01
C GLY A 172 -4.27 -22.86 -2.02
N ASP A 173 -3.09 -23.25 -2.50
CA ASP A 173 -2.02 -23.76 -1.66
C ASP A 173 -1.08 -22.61 -1.22
N LEU A 174 -1.07 -22.32 0.08
CA LEU A 174 -0.21 -21.28 0.65
C LEU A 174 1.29 -21.55 0.42
N ALA A 175 1.71 -22.82 0.30
CA ALA A 175 3.10 -23.17 0.03
C ALA A 175 3.56 -22.82 -1.41
N ALA A 176 2.60 -22.59 -2.33
CA ALA A 176 2.89 -22.16 -3.70
C ALA A 176 3.32 -20.69 -3.80
N TYR A 177 3.33 -19.96 -2.69
CA TYR A 177 3.65 -18.54 -2.60
C TYR A 177 4.97 -18.31 -1.89
N ARG A 178 5.75 -17.33 -2.36
CA ARG A 178 7.08 -17.05 -1.83
C ARG A 178 7.03 -16.51 -0.40
N HIS A 179 6.17 -15.53 -0.14
CA HIS A 179 6.13 -14.79 1.12
C HIS A 179 4.75 -14.68 1.77
N SER A 180 3.66 -15.09 1.10
CA SER A 180 2.31 -15.08 1.70
C SER A 180 2.26 -15.71 3.09
N ARG A 181 3.01 -16.79 3.34
CA ARG A 181 3.08 -17.44 4.66
C ARG A 181 3.57 -16.50 5.76
N HIS A 182 4.53 -15.62 5.45
CA HIS A 182 5.12 -14.69 6.41
C HIS A 182 4.18 -13.53 6.70
N PHE A 183 3.50 -13.00 5.67
CA PHE A 183 2.44 -12.02 5.86
C PHE A 183 1.29 -12.57 6.70
N VAL A 184 0.81 -13.78 6.39
CA VAL A 184 -0.22 -14.47 7.17
C VAL A 184 0.19 -14.66 8.62
N GLN A 185 1.45 -15.05 8.86
CA GLN A 185 1.98 -15.21 10.22
C GLN A 185 2.03 -13.87 10.95
N ALA A 186 2.53 -12.81 10.32
CA ALA A 186 2.57 -11.47 10.91
C ALA A 186 1.17 -10.97 11.29
N VAL A 187 0.18 -11.12 10.40
CA VAL A 187 -1.21 -10.76 10.69
C VAL A 187 -1.76 -11.55 11.89
N ARG A 188 -1.47 -12.86 11.96
CA ARG A 188 -1.90 -13.71 13.09
C ARG A 188 -1.29 -13.27 14.41
N GLU A 189 0.01 -12.97 14.45
CA GLU A 189 0.67 -12.49 15.68
C GLU A 189 0.06 -11.18 16.15
N VAL A 190 -0.23 -10.25 15.23
CA VAL A 190 -0.93 -9.01 15.56
C VAL A 190 -2.33 -9.30 16.13
N ARG A 191 -3.09 -10.20 15.50
CA ARG A 191 -4.46 -10.53 15.96
C ARG A 191 -4.53 -11.31 17.27
N LYS A 192 -3.45 -11.97 17.71
CA LYS A 192 -3.37 -12.51 19.08
C LYS A 192 -3.47 -11.42 20.13
N LYS A 193 -2.89 -10.24 19.87
CA LYS A 193 -2.87 -9.10 20.79
C LYS A 193 -4.02 -8.10 20.54
N TYR A 194 -4.35 -7.87 19.27
CA TYR A 194 -5.38 -6.95 18.81
C TYR A 194 -6.47 -7.70 18.02
N PRO A 195 -7.31 -8.51 18.69
CA PRO A 195 -8.26 -9.40 18.03
C PRO A 195 -9.38 -8.66 17.29
N SER A 196 -9.70 -7.43 17.70
CA SER A 196 -10.75 -6.62 17.07
C SER A 196 -10.31 -6.04 15.74
N LEU A 197 -11.06 -6.36 14.68
CA LEU A 197 -10.87 -5.83 13.32
C LEU A 197 -11.07 -4.31 13.24
N ASP A 198 -11.86 -3.75 14.15
CA ASP A 198 -12.18 -2.31 14.21
C ASP A 198 -11.20 -1.52 15.08
N GLN A 199 -10.42 -2.20 15.95
CA GLN A 199 -9.44 -1.53 16.80
C GLN A 199 -8.14 -1.23 16.07
N LEU A 200 -7.67 -2.17 15.27
CA LEU A 200 -6.50 -2.01 14.42
C LEU A 200 -6.85 -2.53 13.03
N VAL A 201 -6.91 -1.62 12.07
CA VAL A 201 -7.18 -1.97 10.67
C VAL A 201 -5.90 -2.47 10.04
N ILE A 202 -5.94 -3.63 9.38
CA ILE A 202 -4.76 -4.24 8.75
C ILE A 202 -4.96 -4.32 7.23
N PHE A 203 -4.06 -3.69 6.49
CA PHE A 203 -3.83 -3.95 5.07
C PHE A 203 -2.63 -4.88 4.93
N ALA A 204 -2.76 -6.02 4.22
CA ALA A 204 -1.65 -6.96 4.07
C ALA A 204 -1.49 -7.52 2.65
N GLY A 205 -0.25 -7.73 2.23
CA GLY A 205 0.11 -8.49 1.03
C GLY A 205 0.92 -7.71 0.00
N ALA A 206 1.30 -8.42 -1.05
CA ALA A 206 2.08 -7.93 -2.18
C ALA A 206 1.45 -8.36 -3.51
N CYS A 207 2.16 -8.16 -4.63
CA CYS A 207 1.77 -8.74 -5.91
C CYS A 207 1.60 -10.25 -5.80
N GLN A 208 0.54 -10.76 -6.41
CA GLN A 208 0.23 -12.19 -6.45
C GLN A 208 0.10 -12.88 -5.08
N SER A 209 -0.11 -12.14 -3.98
CA SER A 209 -0.28 -12.77 -2.67
C SER A 209 -1.53 -13.64 -2.56
N HIS A 210 -1.51 -14.56 -1.60
CA HIS A 210 -2.63 -15.41 -1.26
C HIS A 210 -3.71 -14.65 -0.47
N PHE A 211 -4.52 -13.89 -1.21
CA PHE A 211 -5.60 -13.05 -0.69
C PHE A 211 -6.47 -13.72 0.39
N GLU A 212 -7.00 -14.91 0.11
CA GLU A 212 -7.96 -15.58 1.00
C GLU A 212 -7.32 -15.97 2.34
N ALA A 213 -6.04 -16.34 2.34
CA ALA A 213 -5.31 -16.69 3.55
C ALA A 213 -5.06 -15.46 4.42
N LEU A 214 -4.79 -14.29 3.81
CA LEU A 214 -4.61 -13.02 4.51
C LEU A 214 -5.91 -12.53 5.16
N ILE A 215 -7.02 -12.57 4.43
CA ILE A 215 -8.34 -12.22 5.00
C ILE A 215 -8.69 -13.17 6.15
N ARG A 216 -8.52 -14.49 5.96
CA ARG A 216 -8.76 -15.48 7.03
C ARG A 216 -7.82 -15.31 8.23
N ALA A 217 -6.64 -14.74 8.04
CA ALA A 217 -5.72 -14.42 9.14
C ALA A 217 -6.19 -13.22 9.97
N GLY A 218 -7.12 -12.41 9.45
CA GLY A 218 -7.67 -11.23 10.11
C GLY A 218 -7.22 -9.90 9.51
N ALA A 219 -6.72 -9.89 8.27
CA ALA A 219 -6.53 -8.64 7.53
C ALA A 219 -7.89 -8.06 7.12
N ASN A 220 -8.03 -6.73 7.22
CA ASN A 220 -9.21 -6.02 6.75
C ASN A 220 -9.19 -5.88 5.22
N PHE A 221 -8.01 -5.58 4.68
CA PHE A 221 -7.77 -5.48 3.26
C PHE A 221 -6.57 -6.34 2.88
N ALA A 222 -6.63 -6.95 1.71
CA ALA A 222 -5.53 -7.73 1.18
C ALA A 222 -5.37 -7.57 -0.33
N SER A 223 -4.16 -7.80 -0.80
CA SER A 223 -3.83 -7.69 -2.21
C SER A 223 -4.02 -8.99 -3.00
N SER A 224 -4.15 -8.79 -4.31
CA SER A 224 -4.15 -9.76 -5.38
C SER A 224 -5.16 -10.91 -5.26
N PRO A 225 -6.48 -10.64 -5.13
CA PRO A 225 -7.51 -11.69 -5.26
C PRO A 225 -7.33 -12.53 -6.53
N SER A 226 -7.04 -11.87 -7.66
CA SER A 226 -6.84 -12.55 -8.95
C SER A 226 -5.41 -13.07 -9.19
N ARG A 227 -4.51 -12.93 -8.21
CA ARG A 227 -3.08 -13.22 -8.34
C ARG A 227 -2.39 -12.42 -9.45
N ILE A 228 -2.69 -11.13 -9.49
CA ILE A 228 -2.08 -10.19 -10.44
C ILE A 228 -1.10 -9.26 -9.73
N ASN A 229 -0.31 -8.57 -10.54
CA ASN A 229 0.53 -7.48 -10.10
C ASN A 229 -0.33 -6.26 -9.71
N ILE A 230 0.05 -5.56 -8.64
CA ILE A 230 -0.62 -4.36 -8.12
C ILE A 230 0.30 -3.14 -8.23
N HIS A 231 -0.31 -1.97 -8.37
CA HIS A 231 0.42 -0.71 -8.35
C HIS A 231 0.91 -0.35 -6.94
N ALA A 232 2.08 0.27 -6.85
CA ALA A 232 2.67 0.63 -5.55
C ALA A 232 1.83 1.64 -4.73
N LEU A 233 1.04 2.48 -5.40
CA LEU A 233 0.20 3.52 -4.77
C LEU A 233 -1.18 3.04 -4.32
N ASP A 234 -1.59 1.83 -4.70
CA ASP A 234 -2.92 1.30 -4.36
C ASP A 234 -3.15 1.16 -2.85
N PRO A 235 -2.20 0.64 -2.04
CA PRO A 235 -2.35 0.62 -0.58
C PRO A 235 -2.58 2.01 0.02
N VAL A 236 -1.92 3.04 -0.53
CA VAL A 236 -2.00 4.41 -0.02
C VAL A 236 -3.41 4.98 -0.17
N TYR A 237 -4.07 4.72 -1.31
CA TYR A 237 -5.45 5.18 -1.51
C TYR A 237 -6.42 4.52 -0.53
N VAL A 238 -6.32 3.19 -0.35
CA VAL A 238 -7.15 2.44 0.61
C VAL A 238 -6.97 2.98 2.02
N VAL A 239 -5.73 3.08 2.47
CA VAL A 239 -5.36 3.50 3.83
C VAL A 239 -5.74 4.95 4.08
N GLY A 240 -5.48 5.84 3.12
CA GLY A 240 -5.90 7.24 3.20
C GLY A 240 -7.41 7.37 3.34
N LYS A 241 -8.19 6.59 2.55
CA LYS A 241 -9.66 6.63 2.63
C LYS A 241 -10.14 6.21 4.02
N ILE A 242 -9.58 5.14 4.59
CA ILE A 242 -9.93 4.68 5.94
C ILE A 242 -9.56 5.72 7.00
N SER A 243 -8.35 6.28 6.92
CA SER A 243 -7.81 7.26 7.86
C SER A 243 -8.68 8.52 7.96
N PHE A 244 -9.25 8.96 6.84
CA PHE A 244 -10.08 10.16 6.74
C PHE A 244 -11.60 9.89 6.69
N THR A 245 -12.04 8.64 6.78
CA THR A 245 -13.46 8.32 6.96
C THR A 245 -13.82 8.39 8.44
N SER A 246 -15.01 8.88 8.79
CA SER A 246 -15.51 8.94 10.17
C SER A 246 -15.49 7.60 10.89
N PHE A 247 -15.17 7.59 12.18
CA PHE A 247 -15.36 6.39 13.03
C PHE A 247 -16.83 5.93 13.15
N MET A 248 -17.78 6.80 12.79
CA MET A 248 -19.22 6.51 12.76
C MET A 248 -19.69 5.93 11.42
N GLU A 249 -18.88 6.02 10.37
CA GLU A 249 -19.24 5.57 9.03
C GLU A 249 -18.52 4.25 8.68
N ARG A 250 -19.15 3.47 7.78
CA ARG A 250 -18.51 2.30 7.19
C ARG A 250 -17.77 2.71 5.92
N VAL A 251 -16.58 2.16 5.75
CA VAL A 251 -15.81 2.25 4.52
C VAL A 251 -16.32 1.18 3.56
N ASN A 252 -16.94 1.61 2.45
CA ASN A 252 -17.42 0.70 1.43
C ASN A 252 -16.23 0.13 0.64
N VAL A 253 -16.02 -1.19 0.73
CA VAL A 253 -14.91 -1.89 0.08
C VAL A 253 -14.93 -1.69 -1.44
N TRP A 254 -16.11 -1.76 -2.07
CA TRP A 254 -16.24 -1.58 -3.51
C TRP A 254 -15.86 -0.16 -3.95
N ASP A 255 -16.30 0.85 -3.20
CA ASP A 255 -15.98 2.26 -3.49
C ASP A 255 -14.48 2.53 -3.39
N VAL A 256 -13.83 1.94 -2.39
CA VAL A 256 -12.38 2.06 -2.22
C VAL A 256 -11.65 1.38 -3.37
N VAL A 257 -11.98 0.11 -3.63
CA VAL A 257 -11.22 -0.73 -4.54
C VAL A 257 -11.36 -0.26 -5.98
N ARG A 258 -12.55 0.14 -6.44
CA ARG A 258 -12.77 0.61 -7.82
C ARG A 258 -12.00 1.88 -8.19
N ASN A 259 -11.64 2.69 -7.18
CA ASN A 259 -10.92 3.95 -7.37
C ASN A 259 -9.39 3.78 -7.26
N THR A 260 -8.91 2.58 -6.94
CA THR A 260 -7.49 2.24 -7.00
C THR A 260 -7.06 2.04 -8.45
N ILE A 261 -5.75 2.07 -8.72
CA ILE A 261 -5.21 1.95 -10.08
C ILE A 261 -5.42 0.53 -10.62
N THR A 262 -5.24 -0.49 -9.78
CA THR A 262 -5.40 -1.89 -10.19
C THR A 262 -6.84 -2.39 -10.12
N GLY A 263 -7.68 -1.80 -9.28
CA GLY A 263 -9.08 -2.20 -9.14
C GLY A 263 -9.30 -3.53 -8.40
N GLU A 264 -10.47 -4.14 -8.60
CA GLU A 264 -10.97 -5.32 -7.88
C GLU A 264 -10.22 -6.61 -8.15
N LYS A 265 -9.49 -6.66 -9.27
CA LYS A 265 -8.59 -7.78 -9.55
C LYS A 265 -7.35 -7.74 -8.67
N GLY A 266 -6.93 -6.53 -8.29
CA GLY A 266 -5.70 -6.25 -7.56
C GLY A 266 -5.89 -6.12 -6.06
N LEU A 267 -7.06 -5.70 -5.58
CA LEU A 267 -7.32 -5.50 -4.16
C LEU A 267 -8.69 -6.01 -3.76
N GLY A 268 -8.83 -6.39 -2.50
CA GLY A 268 -10.10 -6.72 -1.88
C GLY A 268 -10.05 -6.50 -0.37
N GLY A 269 -11.18 -6.72 0.29
CA GLY A 269 -11.27 -6.57 1.74
C GLY A 269 -12.65 -6.90 2.27
N ILE A 270 -12.83 -6.61 3.56
CA ILE A 270 -14.08 -6.75 4.30
C ILE A 270 -14.54 -5.39 4.81
N GLU A 271 -15.83 -5.28 5.15
CA GLU A 271 -16.37 -4.06 5.74
C GLU A 271 -15.54 -3.62 6.95
N THR A 272 -15.17 -2.34 6.97
CA THR A 272 -14.29 -1.75 7.98
C THR A 272 -14.82 -0.37 8.34
N ARG A 273 -14.73 0.04 9.60
CA ARG A 273 -15.13 1.39 10.03
C ARG A 273 -14.05 2.42 9.69
N GLY A 274 -14.46 3.68 9.51
CA GLY A 274 -13.49 4.77 9.44
C GLY A 274 -12.79 5.00 10.78
N ILE A 275 -11.82 5.92 10.80
CA ILE A 275 -11.01 6.22 12.00
C ILE A 275 -11.07 7.70 12.38
N LEU A 276 -11.31 8.61 11.41
CA LEU A 276 -11.30 10.05 11.60
C LEU A 276 -12.18 10.48 12.78
N ARG A 277 -11.61 11.30 13.65
CA ARG A 277 -12.32 12.00 14.73
C ARG A 277 -12.24 13.50 14.53
N THR A 278 -13.29 14.20 14.94
CA THR A 278 -13.34 15.67 14.98
C THR A 278 -13.47 16.11 16.42
N GLY A 279 -12.64 17.07 16.85
CA GLY A 279 -12.64 17.62 18.20
C GLY A 279 -12.87 19.14 18.23
N LEU A 280 -13.27 19.65 19.40
CA LEU A 280 -13.55 21.07 19.69
C LEU A 280 -13.18 21.38 21.16
N PRO A 281 -12.68 22.59 21.50
CA PRO A 281 -12.12 23.62 20.61
C PRO A 281 -10.62 23.40 20.34
N PHE A 282 -10.12 23.84 19.18
CA PHE A 282 -8.67 23.93 18.93
C PHE A 282 -8.15 25.32 19.34
N GLN A 283 -7.41 25.40 20.44
CA GLN A 283 -6.71 26.62 20.85
C GLN A 283 -5.26 26.54 20.35
N HIS A 284 -4.87 27.44 19.47
CA HIS A 284 -3.44 27.65 19.17
C HIS A 284 -2.85 28.40 20.37
N TYR A 285 -1.90 27.77 21.05
CA TYR A 285 -0.99 28.49 21.93
C TYR A 285 0.21 28.88 21.06
N GLU A 286 0.46 30.18 20.90
CA GLU A 286 1.73 30.65 20.30
C GLU A 286 2.87 30.30 21.27
N GLU A 287 3.87 29.56 20.81
CA GLU A 287 5.18 29.42 21.47
C GLU A 287 6.11 30.56 21.07
#